data_AF-A0A7S4Q2A0-F1
#
_entry.id   AF-A0A7S4Q2A0-F1
#
_cell.length_a   1.000
_cell.length_b   1.000
_cell.length_c   1.000
_cell.angle_alpha   90.00
_cell.angle_beta   90.00
_cell.angle_gamma   90.00
#
_symmetry.space_group_name_H-M   'P 1'
#
loop_
_entity.id
_entity.type
_entity.pdbx_description
1 polymer ?
#
loop_
_entity_poly.entity_id
_entity_poly.type
_entity_poly.pdbx_seq_one_letter_code
_entity_poly.pdbx_strand_id
1 'polypeptide(L)'
;IGASPGRDPVHSNGPPGDAGREGSQPRQAAFGNLSWGPYAEDTDLFPEATVRKVYDEGIVWEERWISPLAVRFSQGKIHPFFHERGPISEVMLQIRLREEAEGTSAGSSRGPATKRIEPPFPPVRLLHLKEQGVLVTLDNRRLYALQRFALQEWPAVCLAKALCVDELTPTRLRAENRKFTNCVCGLQLEVESRSNAFDTFSWVTEAGHVEAPRLCRPVAMRGVDKAVSLLPMLVVHGLLSPRLRPLLASRWPLLQLGAVALPNPRKREFMSKRLLLHHVLELAKPSRRARSCPSTCVGYEAETVVTLSKGKSCVKSKLSVSRPLGLLTAPQSLSNLQQQVLAALLPMFCLPYARSALRGSTKDWVVTFLLAWGKVAAVMLQLPRGP
;
A
#
# COMPACT_ATOMS: atom_id res chain seq x y z
N ILE A 1 -28.44 -51.44 -75.82
CA ILE A 1 -28.59 -49.98 -75.51
C ILE A 1 -28.85 -49.93 -74.00
N GLY A 2 -27.95 -49.59 -73.08
CA GLY A 2 -26.66 -48.91 -73.13
C GLY A 2 -26.65 -47.85 -72.01
N ALA A 3 -25.57 -47.83 -71.21
CA ALA A 3 -25.13 -46.77 -70.28
C ALA A 3 -25.50 -46.85 -68.77
N SER A 4 -24.61 -47.53 -68.04
CA SER A 4 -23.65 -47.01 -67.02
C SER A 4 -24.07 -46.35 -65.68
N PRO A 5 -23.17 -46.46 -64.66
CA PRO A 5 -23.48 -46.30 -63.24
C PRO A 5 -22.82 -45.07 -62.57
N GLY A 6 -23.40 -44.59 -61.46
CA GLY A 6 -22.81 -43.59 -60.57
C GLY A 6 -22.07 -44.25 -59.40
N ARG A 7 -20.79 -43.91 -59.23
CA ARG A 7 -19.93 -44.26 -58.09
C ARG A 7 -20.07 -43.21 -57.00
N ASP A 8 -20.26 -43.64 -55.75
CA ASP A 8 -20.04 -42.81 -54.57
C ASP A 8 -18.61 -43.02 -54.01
N PRO A 9 -17.96 -41.97 -53.50
CA PRO A 9 -16.59 -42.04 -53.00
C PRO A 9 -16.51 -42.59 -51.56
N VAL A 10 -15.57 -43.50 -51.37
CA VAL A 10 -15.14 -44.03 -50.08
C VAL A 10 -14.32 -42.97 -49.34
N HIS A 11 -14.83 -42.49 -48.21
CA HIS A 11 -14.05 -41.70 -47.25
C HIS A 11 -13.10 -42.64 -46.49
N SER A 12 -11.80 -42.51 -46.77
CA SER A 12 -10.73 -43.18 -46.04
C SER A 12 -10.43 -42.44 -44.73
N ASN A 13 -10.58 -43.15 -43.61
CA ASN A 13 -10.08 -42.75 -42.30
C ASN A 13 -8.55 -42.91 -42.28
N GLY A 14 -7.82 -41.82 -42.46
CA GLY A 14 -6.40 -41.72 -42.10
C GLY A 14 -6.25 -41.24 -40.65
N PRO A 15 -5.29 -41.77 -39.86
CA PRO A 15 -5.09 -41.33 -38.48
C PRO A 15 -4.39 -39.96 -38.48
N PRO A 16 -4.87 -38.97 -37.69
CA PRO A 16 -4.18 -37.71 -37.54
C PRO A 16 -3.00 -37.89 -36.57
N GLY A 17 -1.80 -37.75 -37.14
CA GLY A 17 -0.80 -36.78 -36.68
C GLY A 17 -0.41 -36.83 -35.21
N ASP A 18 0.78 -37.38 -34.99
CA ASP A 18 1.64 -37.22 -33.83
C ASP A 18 1.76 -35.73 -33.41
N ALA A 19 0.90 -35.32 -32.46
CA ALA A 19 0.96 -34.01 -31.84
C ALA A 19 2.11 -34.02 -30.83
N GLY A 20 3.16 -33.28 -31.18
CA GLY A 20 4.35 -33.08 -30.36
C GLY A 20 3.99 -32.84 -28.90
N ARG A 21 4.48 -33.75 -28.05
CA ARG A 21 4.58 -33.57 -26.60
C ARG A 21 5.53 -32.40 -26.31
N GLU A 22 5.06 -31.17 -26.49
CA GLU A 22 5.59 -30.07 -25.69
C GLU A 22 5.25 -30.41 -24.25
N GLY A 23 6.29 -30.62 -23.45
CA GLY A 23 6.18 -30.87 -22.02
C GLY A 23 5.49 -29.69 -21.35
N SER A 24 4.16 -29.73 -21.30
CA SER A 24 3.40 -28.93 -20.36
C SER A 24 3.79 -29.46 -18.98
N GLN A 25 4.82 -28.86 -18.38
CA GLN A 25 4.96 -28.90 -16.93
C GLN A 25 3.56 -28.62 -16.39
N PRO A 26 3.07 -29.38 -15.38
CA PRO A 26 1.78 -29.13 -14.79
C PRO A 26 1.82 -27.70 -14.25
N ARG A 27 1.39 -26.74 -15.08
CA ARG A 27 1.13 -25.37 -14.68
C ARG A 27 0.26 -25.52 -13.46
N GLN A 28 0.72 -24.91 -12.38
CA GLN A 28 0.14 -24.96 -11.05
C GLN A 28 -1.27 -24.34 -11.14
N ALA A 29 -2.22 -25.05 -11.77
CA ALA A 29 -3.48 -24.53 -12.28
C ALA A 29 -4.41 -24.10 -11.14
N ALA A 30 -4.10 -24.56 -9.92
CA ALA A 30 -4.79 -24.17 -8.71
C ALA A 30 -4.58 -22.70 -8.32
N PHE A 31 -3.52 -22.04 -8.80
CA PHE A 31 -3.25 -20.62 -8.53
C PHE A 31 -3.64 -19.69 -9.70
N GLY A 32 -4.36 -20.24 -10.70
CA GLY A 32 -4.58 -19.63 -12.01
C GLY A 32 -4.99 -18.15 -11.97
N ASN A 33 -4.33 -17.33 -12.80
CA ASN A 33 -4.59 -15.91 -13.15
C ASN A 33 -4.94 -14.92 -12.02
N LEU A 34 -4.96 -15.33 -10.75
CA LEU A 34 -5.23 -14.44 -9.64
C LEU A 34 -4.05 -13.47 -9.50
N SER A 35 -4.29 -12.20 -9.82
CA SER A 35 -3.30 -11.14 -9.58
C SER A 35 -3.20 -10.92 -8.07
N TRP A 36 -2.17 -11.45 -7.41
CA TRP A 36 -1.97 -11.32 -5.94
C TRP A 36 -1.51 -9.92 -5.48
N GLY A 37 -1.71 -8.91 -6.33
CA GLY A 37 -1.29 -7.54 -6.10
C GLY A 37 0.11 -7.24 -6.66
N PRO A 38 0.74 -6.15 -6.20
CA PRO A 38 2.07 -5.77 -6.68
C PRO A 38 3.15 -6.74 -6.19
N TYR A 39 4.11 -7.02 -7.06
CA TYR A 39 5.29 -7.84 -6.77
C TYR A 39 6.10 -7.22 -5.61
N ALA A 40 6.48 -8.04 -4.63
CA ALA A 40 7.43 -7.67 -3.58
C ALA A 40 8.78 -8.31 -3.86
N GLU A 41 9.86 -7.58 -3.58
CA GLU A 41 11.22 -8.12 -3.69
C GLU A 41 11.48 -9.08 -2.52
N ASP A 42 12.37 -10.07 -2.70
CA ASP A 42 12.71 -11.04 -1.64
C ASP A 42 13.22 -10.34 -0.37
N THR A 43 13.90 -9.20 -0.50
CA THR A 43 14.37 -8.37 0.62
C THR A 43 13.24 -7.67 1.36
N ASP A 44 12.11 -7.40 0.70
CA ASP A 44 10.88 -6.88 1.34
C ASP A 44 10.17 -8.00 2.12
N LEU A 45 10.19 -9.22 1.60
CA LEU A 45 9.53 -10.38 2.19
C LEU A 45 10.34 -10.99 3.36
N PHE A 46 11.66 -11.03 3.21
CA PHE A 46 12.61 -11.67 4.11
C PHE A 46 13.72 -10.67 4.48
N PRO A 47 13.46 -9.75 5.41
CA PRO A 47 14.43 -8.71 5.78
C PRO A 47 15.68 -9.25 6.51
N GLU A 48 15.62 -10.47 7.04
CA GLU A 48 16.72 -11.12 7.75
C GLU A 48 17.05 -12.49 7.15
N ALA A 49 18.25 -12.99 7.43
CA ALA A 49 18.68 -14.30 7.00
C ALA A 49 17.82 -15.43 7.61
N THR A 50 17.79 -16.58 6.93
CA THR A 50 17.12 -17.78 7.43
C THR A 50 17.67 -18.17 8.80
N VAL A 51 16.77 -18.37 9.76
CA VAL A 51 17.12 -18.71 11.14
C VAL A 51 17.51 -20.19 11.26
N ARG A 52 16.68 -21.07 10.70
CA ARG A 52 16.92 -22.53 10.70
C ARG A 52 16.07 -23.24 9.65
N LYS A 53 16.43 -24.48 9.33
CA LYS A 53 15.62 -25.40 8.52
C LYS A 53 14.95 -26.44 9.41
N VAL A 54 13.69 -26.74 9.16
CA VAL A 54 12.87 -27.70 9.90
C VAL A 54 12.33 -28.72 8.92
N TYR A 55 12.58 -30.01 9.17
CA TYR A 55 12.06 -31.09 8.33
C TYR A 55 10.75 -31.60 8.94
N ASP A 56 9.65 -31.51 8.17
CA ASP A 56 8.33 -31.94 8.63
C ASP A 56 7.55 -32.56 7.47
N GLU A 57 7.09 -33.80 7.64
CA GLU A 57 6.27 -34.54 6.66
C GLU A 57 6.87 -34.58 5.23
N GLY A 58 8.20 -34.66 5.12
CA GLY A 58 8.90 -34.67 3.83
C GLY A 58 9.04 -33.29 3.17
N ILE A 59 8.71 -32.21 3.89
CA ILE A 59 8.87 -30.82 3.46
C ILE A 59 9.99 -30.17 4.29
N VAL A 60 10.89 -29.45 3.61
CA VAL A 60 11.91 -28.62 4.26
C VAL A 60 11.35 -27.21 4.43
N TRP A 61 10.98 -26.87 5.66
CA TRP A 61 10.55 -25.54 6.03
C TRP A 61 11.73 -24.67 6.44
N GLU A 62 11.77 -23.43 5.98
CA GLU A 62 12.75 -22.44 6.41
C GLU A 62 12.12 -21.49 7.42
N GLU A 63 12.63 -21.47 8.65
CA GLU A 63 12.22 -20.49 9.66
C GLU A 63 12.83 -19.14 9.30
N ARG A 64 11.99 -18.16 8.96
CA ARG A 64 12.39 -16.80 8.57
C ARG A 64 11.63 -15.75 9.38
N TRP A 65 12.24 -14.57 9.52
CA TRP A 65 11.55 -13.38 10.02
C TRP A 65 10.79 -12.72 8.87
N ILE A 66 9.51 -12.44 9.07
CA ILE A 66 8.63 -11.83 8.08
C ILE A 66 7.81 -10.71 8.72
N SER A 67 7.39 -9.74 7.91
CA SER A 67 6.36 -8.77 8.32
C SER A 67 4.98 -9.41 8.17
N PRO A 68 4.14 -9.51 9.23
CA PRO A 68 2.79 -10.06 9.09
C PRO A 68 1.95 -9.35 8.03
N LEU A 69 2.17 -8.04 7.83
CA LEU A 69 1.45 -7.22 6.84
C LEU A 69 1.91 -7.51 5.39
N ALA A 70 3.08 -8.13 5.19
CA ALA A 70 3.52 -8.56 3.87
C ALA A 70 2.83 -9.87 3.41
N VAL A 71 2.20 -10.61 4.33
CA VAL A 71 1.58 -11.91 4.05
C VAL A 71 0.11 -11.75 3.62
N ARG A 72 -0.34 -12.65 2.74
CA ARG A 72 -1.71 -12.74 2.23
C ARG A 72 -2.47 -13.90 2.87
N PHE A 73 -3.77 -13.72 3.05
CA PHE A 73 -4.69 -14.78 3.42
C PHE A 73 -4.93 -15.74 2.25
N SER A 74 -4.89 -17.04 2.51
CA SER A 74 -5.34 -18.04 1.53
C SER A 74 -6.87 -18.16 1.50
N GLN A 75 -7.51 -18.07 2.67
CA GLN A 75 -8.96 -18.22 2.82
C GLN A 75 -9.66 -16.85 2.81
N GLY A 76 -10.90 -16.81 2.32
CA GLY A 76 -11.76 -15.63 2.45
C GLY A 76 -12.42 -15.49 3.84
N LYS A 77 -12.52 -16.60 4.58
CA LYS A 77 -13.27 -16.70 5.84
C LYS A 77 -12.45 -17.43 6.92
N ILE A 78 -12.54 -16.98 8.17
CA ILE A 78 -12.01 -17.69 9.34
C ILE A 78 -13.02 -17.77 10.47
N HIS A 79 -12.83 -18.77 11.33
CA HIS A 79 -13.55 -18.87 12.60
C HIS A 79 -12.90 -17.95 13.67
N PRO A 80 -13.68 -17.25 14.51
CA PRO A 80 -13.17 -16.32 15.54
C PRO A 80 -12.44 -16.99 16.72
N PHE A 81 -12.29 -18.31 16.69
CA PHE A 81 -11.67 -19.08 17.77
C PHE A 81 -10.52 -19.93 17.24
N PHE A 82 -9.44 -20.00 18.02
CA PHE A 82 -8.43 -21.03 17.87
C PHE A 82 -8.97 -22.38 18.37
N HIS A 83 -8.47 -23.46 17.79
CA HIS A 83 -8.68 -24.77 18.38
C HIS A 83 -7.96 -24.79 19.74
N GLU A 84 -8.66 -25.21 20.80
CA GLU A 84 -8.16 -25.36 22.19
C GLU A 84 -7.77 -24.08 22.94
N ARG A 85 -7.55 -22.95 22.26
CA ARG A 85 -7.04 -21.71 22.88
C ARG A 85 -8.08 -20.60 23.03
N GLY A 86 -9.34 -20.88 22.71
CA GLY A 86 -10.42 -19.91 22.86
C GLY A 86 -10.45 -18.82 21.77
N PRO A 87 -11.09 -17.67 22.05
CA PRO A 87 -11.22 -16.55 21.13
C PRO A 87 -9.88 -16.00 20.64
N ILE A 88 -9.81 -15.58 19.37
CA ILE A 88 -8.59 -14.96 18.83
C ILE A 88 -8.21 -13.69 19.60
N SER A 89 -9.19 -12.91 20.07
CA SER A 89 -8.97 -11.71 20.87
C SER A 89 -8.19 -11.96 22.15
N GLU A 90 -8.46 -13.07 22.85
CA GLU A 90 -7.73 -13.46 24.07
C GLU A 90 -6.29 -13.89 23.77
N VAL A 91 -6.10 -14.61 22.67
CA VAL A 91 -4.77 -15.04 22.22
C VAL A 91 -3.91 -13.86 21.77
N MET A 92 -4.52 -12.82 21.18
CA MET A 92 -3.81 -11.59 20.82
C MET A 92 -3.19 -10.88 22.02
N LEU A 93 -3.87 -10.87 23.18
CA LEU A 93 -3.36 -10.25 24.42
C LEU A 93 -2.09 -10.94 24.95
N GLN A 94 -1.82 -12.17 24.50
CA GLN A 94 -0.65 -12.94 24.92
C GLN A 94 0.54 -12.78 23.96
N ILE A 95 0.39 -12.06 22.85
CA ILE A 95 1.49 -11.76 21.93
C ILE A 95 2.42 -10.76 22.62
N ARG A 96 3.71 -11.11 22.72
CA ARG A 96 4.70 -10.28 23.42
C ARG A 96 5.59 -9.55 22.44
N LEU A 97 5.96 -8.33 22.80
CA LEU A 97 7.06 -7.61 22.15
C LEU A 97 8.37 -8.13 22.74
N ARG A 98 9.31 -8.52 21.88
CA ARG A 98 10.67 -8.83 22.32
C ARG A 98 11.47 -7.54 22.35
N GLU A 99 11.88 -7.13 23.54
CA GLU A 99 12.84 -6.05 23.71
C GLU A 99 14.16 -6.50 23.08
N GLU A 100 14.63 -5.77 22.07
CA GLU A 100 16.00 -5.95 21.61
C GLU A 100 16.90 -5.52 22.77
N ALA A 101 17.65 -6.46 23.35
CA ALA A 101 18.69 -6.12 24.29
C ALA A 101 19.58 -5.06 23.62
N GLU A 102 19.64 -3.86 24.21
CA GLU A 102 20.19 -2.60 23.67
C GLU A 102 21.70 -2.64 23.28
N GLY A 103 22.30 -3.83 23.17
CA GLY A 103 23.73 -4.04 23.29
C GLY A 103 24.54 -4.09 21.99
N THR A 104 24.02 -3.86 20.78
CA THR A 104 24.85 -4.17 19.58
C THR A 104 24.79 -3.21 18.38
N SER A 105 24.12 -2.06 18.46
CA SER A 105 24.12 -1.14 17.30
C SER A 105 23.93 0.33 17.66
N ALA A 106 24.76 0.83 18.57
CA ALA A 106 24.89 2.25 18.92
C ALA A 106 25.30 3.20 17.74
N GLY A 107 25.40 2.70 16.50
CA GLY A 107 25.89 3.47 15.35
C GLY A 107 24.95 3.59 14.15
N SER A 108 23.86 2.82 14.03
CA SER A 108 23.09 2.79 12.78
C SER A 108 21.85 3.70 12.81
N SER A 109 22.06 4.96 12.42
CA SER A 109 21.13 5.87 11.72
C SER A 109 19.62 5.55 11.78
N ARG A 110 18.91 6.06 12.81
CA ARG A 110 17.53 6.61 12.82
C ARG A 110 16.52 5.99 11.82
N GLY A 111 16.48 4.67 11.69
CA GLY A 111 15.50 3.94 10.91
C GLY A 111 14.17 3.81 11.67
N PRO A 112 13.04 3.50 10.98
CA PRO A 112 11.82 3.11 11.67
C PRO A 112 12.13 1.90 12.57
N ALA A 113 11.70 1.95 13.83
CA ALA A 113 11.97 0.89 14.79
C ALA A 113 11.28 -0.40 14.32
N THR A 114 12.08 -1.38 13.90
CA THR A 114 11.60 -2.72 13.63
C THR A 114 11.41 -3.43 14.97
N LYS A 115 10.24 -4.02 15.18
CA LYS A 115 9.82 -4.64 16.43
C LYS A 115 9.68 -6.14 16.25
N ARG A 116 10.33 -6.96 17.07
CA ARG A 116 10.13 -8.43 17.01
C ARG A 116 8.99 -8.82 17.94
N ILE A 117 8.08 -9.68 17.45
CA ILE A 117 6.93 -10.16 18.21
C ILE A 117 6.97 -11.67 18.38
N GLU A 118 6.60 -12.13 19.57
CA GLU A 118 6.57 -13.55 19.96
C GLU A 118 5.13 -13.95 20.30
N PRO A 119 4.42 -14.63 19.38
CA PRO A 119 3.06 -15.09 19.64
C PRO A 119 3.04 -16.33 20.55
N PRO A 120 1.92 -16.60 21.25
CA PRO A 120 1.76 -17.78 22.11
C PRO A 120 1.53 -19.09 21.33
N PHE A 121 1.58 -19.06 19.99
CA PHE A 121 1.31 -20.19 19.10
C PHE A 121 2.53 -20.49 18.22
N PRO A 122 2.64 -21.73 17.66
CA PRO A 122 3.74 -22.09 16.78
C PRO A 122 3.83 -21.16 15.55
N PRO A 123 5.02 -20.99 14.96
CA PRO A 123 5.21 -20.17 13.77
C PRO A 123 4.18 -20.46 12.67
N VAL A 124 3.78 -19.41 11.96
CA VAL A 124 2.80 -19.50 10.87
C VAL A 124 3.47 -20.16 9.67
N ARG A 125 2.78 -21.11 9.03
CA ARG A 125 3.26 -21.73 7.78
C ARG A 125 2.88 -20.89 6.57
N LEU A 126 3.84 -20.61 5.72
CA LEU A 126 3.72 -19.75 4.54
C LEU A 126 4.19 -20.51 3.30
N LEU A 127 3.43 -20.36 2.21
CA LEU A 127 3.84 -20.73 0.87
C LEU A 127 4.36 -19.47 0.16
N HIS A 128 5.59 -19.53 -0.34
CA HIS A 128 6.20 -18.47 -1.11
C HIS A 128 5.94 -18.69 -2.60
N LEU A 129 5.07 -17.87 -3.15
CA LEU A 129 4.74 -17.87 -4.56
C LEU A 129 5.75 -16.99 -5.32
N LYS A 130 6.94 -17.55 -5.59
CA LYS A 130 8.09 -16.82 -6.17
C LYS A 130 7.78 -16.07 -7.45
N GLU A 131 7.06 -16.69 -8.37
CA GLU A 131 6.72 -16.07 -9.66
C GLU A 131 5.86 -14.82 -9.49
N GLN A 132 5.05 -14.78 -8.42
CA GLN A 132 4.17 -13.68 -8.08
C GLN A 132 4.80 -12.70 -7.07
N GLY A 133 5.90 -13.08 -6.42
CA GLY A 133 6.56 -12.29 -5.38
C GLY A 133 5.67 -12.05 -4.17
N VAL A 134 4.93 -13.07 -3.71
CA VAL A 134 4.01 -12.96 -2.55
C VAL A 134 4.13 -14.13 -1.58
N LEU A 135 3.89 -13.85 -0.30
CA LEU A 135 3.74 -14.86 0.74
C LEU A 135 2.27 -15.10 1.03
N VAL A 136 1.83 -16.35 1.01
CA VAL A 136 0.46 -16.75 1.35
C VAL A 136 0.46 -17.66 2.56
N THR A 137 -0.38 -17.38 3.56
CA THR A 137 -0.46 -18.21 4.77
C THR A 137 -1.28 -19.48 4.56
N LEU A 138 -0.87 -20.57 5.20
CA LEU A 138 -1.66 -21.80 5.36
C LEU A 138 -2.43 -21.83 6.70
N ASP A 139 -2.21 -20.84 7.58
CA ASP A 139 -2.76 -20.74 8.93
C ASP A 139 -3.46 -19.37 9.17
N ASN A 140 -4.52 -19.08 8.41
CA ASN A 140 -5.19 -17.76 8.37
C ASN A 140 -5.56 -17.16 9.75
N ARG A 141 -6.00 -17.98 10.71
CA ARG A 141 -6.33 -17.51 12.07
C ARG A 141 -5.10 -16.94 12.81
N ARG A 142 -3.94 -17.58 12.66
CA ARG A 142 -2.68 -17.11 13.25
C ARG A 142 -2.23 -15.83 12.57
N LEU A 143 -2.31 -15.76 11.24
CA LEU A 143 -1.97 -14.55 10.50
C LEU A 143 -2.87 -13.37 10.91
N TYR A 144 -4.19 -13.59 11.02
CA TYR A 144 -5.13 -12.55 11.44
C TYR A 144 -4.74 -11.97 12.81
N ALA A 145 -4.43 -12.81 13.79
CA ALA A 145 -3.96 -12.37 15.10
C ALA A 145 -2.66 -11.54 15.01
N LEU A 146 -1.69 -11.99 14.21
CA LEU A 146 -0.42 -11.26 14.02
C LEU A 146 -0.61 -9.93 13.29
N GLN A 147 -1.47 -9.87 12.27
CA GLN A 147 -1.75 -8.63 11.54
C GLN A 147 -2.48 -7.61 12.40
N ARG A 148 -3.46 -8.05 13.22
CA ARG A 148 -4.14 -7.18 14.18
C ARG A 148 -3.19 -6.61 15.22
N PHE A 149 -2.30 -7.44 15.77
CA PHE A 149 -1.25 -6.97 16.68
C PHE A 149 -0.30 -5.98 15.98
N ALA A 150 0.18 -6.30 14.77
CA ALA A 150 1.05 -5.42 14.00
C ALA A 150 0.41 -4.05 13.68
N LEU A 151 -0.92 -3.99 13.51
CA LEU A 151 -1.65 -2.74 13.33
C LEU A 151 -1.74 -1.90 14.61
N GLN A 152 -1.74 -2.51 15.80
CA GLN A 152 -1.67 -1.77 17.07
C GLN A 152 -0.32 -1.06 17.21
N GLU A 153 0.73 -1.67 16.68
CA GLU A 153 2.09 -1.12 16.67
C GLU A 153 2.36 -0.18 15.48
N TRP A 154 1.40 -0.03 14.56
CA TRP A 154 1.56 0.77 13.35
C TRP A 154 1.87 2.25 13.68
N PRO A 155 2.89 2.88 13.05
CA PRO A 155 3.58 2.47 11.81
C PRO A 155 4.90 1.72 12.04
N ALA A 156 5.18 1.25 13.26
CA ALA A 156 6.36 0.43 13.50
C ALA A 156 6.20 -0.91 12.79
N VAL A 157 7.26 -1.37 12.11
CA VAL A 157 7.21 -2.63 11.38
C VAL A 157 7.43 -3.76 12.38
N CYS A 158 6.45 -4.66 12.49
CA CYS A 158 6.59 -5.86 13.32
C CYS A 158 7.15 -7.02 12.49
N LEU A 159 8.05 -7.81 13.09
CA LEU A 159 8.57 -9.06 12.55
C LEU A 159 8.15 -10.23 13.42
N ALA A 160 7.64 -11.27 12.78
CA ALA A 160 7.29 -12.53 13.42
C ALA A 160 8.05 -13.68 12.75
N LYS A 161 8.31 -14.75 13.51
CA LYS A 161 8.85 -15.98 12.95
C LYS A 161 7.77 -16.72 12.17
N ALA A 162 8.13 -17.19 10.98
CA ALA A 162 7.28 -18.03 10.13
C ALA A 162 8.08 -19.18 9.53
N LEU A 163 7.38 -20.26 9.19
CA LEU A 163 7.92 -21.39 8.44
C LEU A 163 7.55 -21.21 6.97
N CYS A 164 8.53 -20.94 6.13
CA CYS A 164 8.34 -20.66 4.71
C CYS A 164 8.79 -21.85 3.87
N VAL A 165 8.05 -22.12 2.80
CA VAL A 165 8.43 -23.10 1.78
C VAL A 165 8.08 -22.54 0.40
N ASP A 166 8.92 -22.84 -0.59
CA ASP A 166 8.66 -22.44 -1.98
C ASP A 166 7.73 -23.44 -2.69
N GLU A 167 7.85 -24.74 -2.36
CA GLU A 167 7.11 -25.81 -3.02
C GLU A 167 6.54 -26.81 -1.99
N LEU A 168 5.26 -27.18 -2.17
CA LEU A 168 4.61 -28.23 -1.39
C LEU A 168 4.68 -29.56 -2.14
N THR A 169 4.71 -30.67 -1.40
CA THR A 169 4.53 -32.00 -2.01
C THR A 169 3.17 -32.08 -2.71
N PRO A 170 3.02 -32.85 -3.82
CA PRO A 170 1.76 -32.91 -4.57
C PRO A 170 0.54 -33.27 -3.72
N THR A 171 0.71 -34.17 -2.75
CA THR A 171 -0.34 -34.57 -1.81
C THR A 171 -0.76 -33.42 -0.90
N ARG A 172 0.20 -32.68 -0.34
CA ARG A 172 -0.06 -31.50 0.51
C ARG A 172 -0.66 -30.36 -0.29
N LEU A 173 -0.15 -30.11 -1.49
CA LEU A 173 -0.67 -29.10 -2.39
C LEU A 173 -2.16 -29.31 -2.68
N ARG A 174 -2.59 -30.55 -2.97
CA ARG A 174 -4.02 -30.86 -3.18
C ARG A 174 -4.88 -30.58 -1.95
N ALA A 175 -4.38 -30.88 -0.75
CA ALA A 175 -5.11 -30.62 0.49
C ALA A 175 -5.20 -29.11 0.78
N GLU A 176 -4.10 -28.40 0.62
CA GLU A 176 -3.99 -26.96 0.86
C GLU A 176 -4.73 -26.13 -0.20
N ASN A 177 -4.80 -26.58 -1.45
CA ASN A 177 -5.54 -25.93 -2.54
C ASN A 177 -7.01 -25.66 -2.20
N ARG A 178 -7.64 -26.52 -1.39
CA ARG A 178 -9.01 -26.32 -0.92
C ARG A 178 -9.17 -25.09 -0.02
N LYS A 179 -8.07 -24.58 0.54
CA LYS A 179 -8.04 -23.38 1.38
C LYS A 179 -7.87 -22.09 0.58
N PHE A 180 -7.46 -22.15 -0.69
CA PHE A 180 -7.28 -20.95 -1.53
C PHE A 180 -8.62 -20.47 -2.08
N THR A 181 -9.46 -19.92 -1.20
CA THR A 181 -10.82 -19.45 -1.52
C THR A 181 -10.91 -17.93 -1.56
N ASN A 182 -9.83 -17.22 -1.25
CA ASN A 182 -9.83 -15.76 -1.20
C ASN A 182 -9.86 -15.13 -2.61
N CYS A 183 -10.92 -14.40 -2.93
CA CYS A 183 -11.09 -13.71 -4.23
C CYS A 183 -10.54 -12.28 -4.26
N VAL A 184 -10.05 -11.77 -3.12
CA VAL A 184 -9.60 -10.37 -2.92
C VAL A 184 -8.10 -10.29 -2.68
N CYS A 185 -7.35 -11.09 -3.45
CA CYS A 185 -5.88 -11.14 -3.43
C CYS A 185 -5.29 -11.47 -2.04
N GLY A 186 -6.07 -12.07 -1.14
CA GLY A 186 -5.66 -12.33 0.23
C GLY A 186 -5.42 -11.09 1.09
N LEU A 187 -5.96 -9.93 0.70
CA LEU A 187 -5.82 -8.68 1.47
C LEU A 187 -6.94 -8.46 2.50
N GLN A 188 -8.05 -9.17 2.34
CA GLN A 188 -9.23 -9.05 3.19
C GLN A 188 -9.73 -10.43 3.61
N LEU A 189 -10.32 -10.50 4.79
CA LEU A 189 -10.82 -11.71 5.42
C LEU A 189 -12.12 -11.42 6.19
N GLU A 190 -13.07 -12.34 6.13
CA GLU A 190 -14.29 -12.32 6.93
C GLU A 190 -14.14 -13.21 8.17
N VAL A 191 -14.51 -12.70 9.34
CA VAL A 191 -14.55 -13.46 10.59
C VAL A 191 -15.99 -13.88 10.85
N GLU A 192 -16.26 -15.18 10.76
CA GLU A 192 -17.61 -15.73 10.87
C GLU A 192 -17.69 -16.95 11.81
N SER A 193 -18.80 -17.09 12.53
CA SER A 193 -19.12 -18.32 13.28
C SER A 193 -20.53 -18.77 12.98
N ARG A 194 -20.67 -20.01 12.45
CA ARG A 194 -21.85 -20.85 12.14
C ARG A 194 -23.11 -20.20 11.50
N SER A 195 -23.34 -18.91 11.64
CA SER A 195 -24.44 -18.12 11.05
C SER A 195 -24.22 -16.60 11.14
N ASN A 196 -23.25 -16.13 11.94
CA ASN A 196 -23.03 -14.70 12.19
C ASN A 196 -21.71 -14.25 11.58
N ALA A 197 -21.78 -13.24 10.71
CA ALA A 197 -20.62 -12.45 10.32
C ALA A 197 -20.31 -11.46 11.45
N PHE A 198 -19.12 -11.55 12.03
CA PHE A 198 -18.69 -10.70 13.13
C PHE A 198 -17.98 -9.45 12.60
N ASP A 199 -17.04 -9.64 11.68
CA ASP A 199 -16.14 -8.59 11.24
C ASP A 199 -15.60 -8.88 9.83
N THR A 200 -15.31 -7.81 9.09
CA THR A 200 -14.62 -7.86 7.81
C THR A 200 -13.31 -7.09 7.94
N PHE A 201 -12.20 -7.83 7.95
CA PHE A 201 -10.89 -7.30 8.22
C PHE A 201 -10.07 -7.14 6.95
N SER A 202 -9.46 -5.97 6.78
CA SER A 202 -8.43 -5.69 5.79
C SER A 202 -7.39 -4.80 6.43
N TRP A 203 -6.19 -5.34 6.67
CA TRP A 203 -5.14 -4.59 7.34
C TRP A 203 -4.76 -3.33 6.55
N VAL A 204 -4.85 -3.40 5.22
CA VAL A 204 -4.58 -2.27 4.33
C VAL A 204 -5.60 -1.16 4.52
N THR A 205 -6.88 -1.52 4.64
CA THR A 205 -7.97 -0.56 4.87
C THR A 205 -7.82 0.07 6.26
N GLU A 206 -7.52 -0.72 7.30
CA GLU A 206 -7.32 -0.23 8.66
C GLU A 206 -6.09 0.69 8.77
N ALA A 207 -4.93 0.26 8.28
CA ALA A 207 -3.74 1.11 8.20
C ALA A 207 -4.01 2.37 7.36
N GLY A 208 -4.79 2.25 6.29
CA GLY A 208 -5.26 3.38 5.51
C GLY A 208 -6.08 4.37 6.33
N HIS A 209 -6.99 3.89 7.19
CA HIS A 209 -7.75 4.76 8.09
C HIS A 209 -6.85 5.43 9.16
N VAL A 210 -5.84 4.72 9.67
CA VAL A 210 -4.88 5.27 10.65
C VAL A 210 -3.95 6.32 10.01
N GLU A 211 -3.51 6.08 8.78
CA GLU A 211 -2.62 6.98 8.04
C GLU A 211 -3.37 8.08 7.31
N ALA A 212 -4.66 7.93 6.98
CA ALA A 212 -5.43 8.93 6.26
C ALA A 212 -5.37 10.30 6.96
N PRO A 213 -5.55 10.43 8.28
CA PRO A 213 -5.36 11.70 8.96
C PRO A 213 -3.95 12.25 8.83
N ARG A 214 -2.89 11.42 8.76
CA ARG A 214 -1.48 11.85 8.65
C ARG A 214 -1.10 12.27 7.24
N LEU A 215 -1.45 11.43 6.26
CA LEU A 215 -1.22 11.64 4.83
C LEU A 215 -2.12 12.72 4.23
N CYS A 216 -3.39 12.69 4.59
CA CYS A 216 -4.38 13.63 4.12
C CYS A 216 -4.50 14.85 5.04
N ARG A 217 -3.57 15.05 6.01
CA ARG A 217 -3.46 16.35 6.68
C ARG A 217 -3.41 17.40 5.57
N PRO A 218 -4.42 18.26 5.46
CA PRO A 218 -4.27 19.42 4.63
C PRO A 218 -3.10 20.17 5.26
N VAL A 219 -2.02 20.37 4.51
CA VAL A 219 -1.23 21.57 4.77
C VAL A 219 -2.18 22.70 4.44
N ALA A 220 -2.80 23.25 5.48
CA ALA A 220 -3.83 24.26 5.35
C ALA A 220 -3.18 25.53 4.80
N MET A 221 -3.22 25.67 3.47
CA MET A 221 -2.90 26.91 2.79
C MET A 221 -4.16 27.77 2.83
N ARG A 222 -4.09 28.90 3.53
CA ARG A 222 -5.22 29.82 3.69
C ARG A 222 -5.26 30.76 2.48
N GLY A 223 -6.22 30.54 1.60
CA GLY A 223 -6.61 31.46 0.52
C GLY A 223 -8.01 31.11 0.06
N VAL A 224 -8.85 32.12 -0.20
CA VAL A 224 -10.31 32.02 -0.15
C VAL A 224 -10.87 30.85 -0.96
N ASP A 225 -11.61 30.06 -0.20
CA ASP A 225 -12.61 29.05 -0.50
C ASP A 225 -12.26 27.64 -0.93
N LYS A 226 -11.04 27.22 -1.26
CA LYS A 226 -10.92 25.82 -1.75
C LYS A 226 -9.58 25.06 -1.63
N ALA A 227 -9.30 24.28 -0.58
CA ALA A 227 -8.00 23.60 -0.31
C ALA A 227 -7.44 22.66 -1.41
N VAL A 228 -6.19 22.85 -1.85
CA VAL A 228 -5.41 21.82 -2.58
C VAL A 228 -4.37 21.13 -1.70
N SER A 229 -4.46 19.81 -1.65
CA SER A 229 -3.41 18.95 -1.12
C SER A 229 -2.53 18.46 -2.27
N LEU A 230 -1.66 19.34 -2.79
CA LEU A 230 -0.60 18.97 -3.74
C LEU A 230 0.57 18.30 -3.02
N LEU A 231 0.67 18.53 -1.70
CA LEU A 231 1.77 18.04 -0.88
C LEU A 231 1.82 16.51 -0.80
N PRO A 232 0.72 15.75 -0.61
CA PRO A 232 0.80 14.29 -0.60
C PRO A 232 1.31 13.75 -1.93
N MET A 233 0.98 14.38 -3.07
CA MET A 233 1.49 13.94 -4.37
C MET A 233 3.00 14.21 -4.51
N LEU A 234 3.46 15.40 -4.12
CA LEU A 234 4.87 15.81 -4.18
C LEU A 234 5.74 15.10 -3.13
N VAL A 235 5.19 14.83 -1.96
CA VAL A 235 5.82 14.08 -0.86
C VAL A 235 5.86 12.61 -1.19
N VAL A 236 4.78 12.00 -1.70
CA VAL A 236 4.78 10.59 -2.12
C VAL A 236 5.73 10.38 -3.30
N HIS A 237 5.69 11.21 -4.35
CA HIS A 237 6.66 11.09 -5.46
C HIS A 237 8.10 11.46 -5.06
N GLY A 238 8.26 12.38 -4.11
CA GLY A 238 9.54 12.83 -3.60
C GLY A 238 10.24 11.86 -2.66
N LEU A 239 9.47 11.17 -1.82
CA LEU A 239 9.98 10.18 -0.86
C LEU A 239 10.24 8.83 -1.54
N LEU A 240 9.39 8.44 -2.51
CA LEU A 240 9.47 7.15 -3.20
C LEU A 240 10.49 7.09 -4.36
N SER A 241 10.97 8.22 -4.88
CA SER A 241 12.00 8.25 -5.93
C SER A 241 13.35 8.76 -5.39
N PRO A 242 14.37 7.89 -5.24
CA PRO A 242 15.69 8.27 -4.72
C PRO A 242 16.36 9.40 -5.52
N ARG A 243 16.13 9.45 -6.84
CA ARG A 243 16.71 10.44 -7.75
C ARG A 243 16.13 11.85 -7.58
N LEU A 244 14.91 11.96 -7.04
CA LEU A 244 14.22 13.23 -6.88
C LEU A 244 14.50 13.89 -5.51
N ARG A 245 15.06 13.15 -4.55
CA ARG A 245 15.33 13.62 -3.19
C ARG A 245 16.24 14.86 -3.10
N PRO A 246 17.38 14.95 -3.83
CA PRO A 246 18.25 16.14 -3.76
C PRO A 246 17.59 17.37 -4.38
N LEU A 247 16.81 17.16 -5.44
CA LEU A 247 16.08 18.21 -6.14
C LEU A 247 14.93 18.77 -5.29
N LEU A 248 14.24 17.89 -4.54
CA LEU A 248 13.22 18.31 -3.60
C LEU A 248 13.80 18.99 -2.37
N ALA A 249 14.91 18.51 -1.83
CA ALA A 249 15.58 19.16 -0.69
C ALA A 249 16.05 20.58 -1.05
N SER A 250 16.66 20.76 -2.22
CA SER A 250 17.11 22.07 -2.72
C SER A 250 15.96 23.01 -3.09
N ARG A 251 14.80 22.48 -3.48
CA ARG A 251 13.63 23.27 -3.86
C ARG A 251 12.51 23.29 -2.81
N TRP A 252 12.72 22.67 -1.65
CA TRP A 252 11.75 22.64 -0.56
C TRP A 252 11.37 24.05 -0.09
N PRO A 253 12.31 25.00 0.07
CA PRO A 253 11.96 26.38 0.42
C PRO A 253 11.12 27.05 -0.69
N LEU A 254 11.40 26.75 -1.97
CA LEU A 254 10.62 27.25 -3.11
C LEU A 254 9.24 26.61 -3.24
N LEU A 255 9.09 25.34 -2.85
CA LEU A 255 7.79 24.66 -2.77
C LEU A 255 6.98 25.18 -1.59
N GLN A 256 7.63 25.47 -0.45
CA GLN A 256 7.03 26.18 0.68
C GLN A 256 6.61 27.59 0.29
N LEU A 257 7.43 28.30 -0.50
CA LEU A 257 7.10 29.63 -1.01
C LEU A 257 5.96 29.54 -2.04
N GLY A 258 6.03 28.60 -2.98
CA GLY A 258 5.03 28.33 -4.03
C GLY A 258 3.68 27.96 -3.43
N ALA A 259 3.68 27.19 -2.35
CA ALA A 259 2.52 26.94 -1.52
C ALA A 259 1.91 28.22 -0.94
N VAL A 260 2.73 29.22 -0.60
CA VAL A 260 2.25 30.53 -0.09
C VAL A 260 1.63 31.38 -1.22
N ALA A 261 1.99 31.16 -2.48
CA ALA A 261 1.57 32.01 -3.60
C ALA A 261 0.41 31.52 -4.45
N LEU A 262 -0.01 30.25 -4.33
CA LEU A 262 -1.03 29.69 -5.22
C LEU A 262 -2.46 29.81 -4.64
N PRO A 263 -3.45 30.17 -5.47
CA PRO A 263 -4.85 30.18 -5.07
C PRO A 263 -5.49 28.78 -5.10
N ASN A 264 -6.59 28.65 -4.37
CA ASN A 264 -7.18 27.42 -3.85
C ASN A 264 -8.28 26.82 -4.80
N PRO A 265 -8.35 25.50 -5.13
CA PRO A 265 -9.48 24.86 -5.85
C PRO A 265 -10.32 23.79 -5.07
N ARG A 266 -11.66 23.71 -5.32
CA ARG A 266 -12.68 22.92 -4.55
C ARG A 266 -13.12 21.83 -5.48
N LYS A 267 -13.28 20.67 -4.85
CA LYS A 267 -13.91 19.47 -5.37
C LYS A 267 -13.23 18.95 -6.62
N ARG A 268 -12.10 18.29 -6.37
CA ARG A 268 -11.76 17.07 -7.10
C ARG A 268 -11.65 15.96 -6.09
N GLU A 269 -12.34 14.85 -6.34
CA GLU A 269 -12.07 13.59 -5.67
C GLU A 269 -10.61 13.24 -5.98
N PHE A 270 -9.75 13.48 -5.00
CA PHE A 270 -8.39 13.02 -5.10
C PHE A 270 -8.45 11.50 -5.17
N MET A 271 -7.66 10.89 -6.05
CA MET A 271 -7.38 9.43 -6.06
C MET A 271 -6.58 9.01 -4.81
N SER A 272 -6.95 9.58 -3.66
CA SER A 272 -6.39 9.41 -2.33
C SER A 272 -6.36 7.94 -1.96
N LYS A 273 -7.40 7.17 -2.30
CA LYS A 273 -7.45 5.73 -2.04
C LYS A 273 -6.26 4.98 -2.62
N ARG A 274 -5.88 5.23 -3.88
CA ARG A 274 -4.75 4.53 -4.52
C ARG A 274 -3.38 4.99 -3.98
N LEU A 275 -3.23 6.28 -3.70
CA LEU A 275 -2.00 6.84 -3.14
C LEU A 275 -1.81 6.43 -1.67
N LEU A 276 -2.88 6.46 -0.88
CA LEU A 276 -2.94 5.96 0.49
C LEU A 276 -2.63 4.47 0.53
N LEU A 277 -3.25 3.69 -0.37
CA LEU A 277 -2.95 2.27 -0.54
C LEU A 277 -1.46 2.05 -0.83
N HIS A 278 -0.91 2.76 -1.81
CA HIS A 278 0.51 2.64 -2.14
C HIS A 278 1.41 3.05 -0.97
N HIS A 279 1.06 4.12 -0.25
CA HIS A 279 1.81 4.56 0.92
C HIS A 279 1.79 3.51 2.04
N VAL A 280 0.62 2.95 2.36
CA VAL A 280 0.45 1.90 3.35
C VAL A 280 1.24 0.64 2.95
N LEU A 281 1.15 0.23 1.68
CA LEU A 281 1.91 -0.91 1.17
C LEU A 281 3.42 -0.68 1.23
N GLU A 282 3.89 0.54 1.01
CA GLU A 282 5.31 0.89 1.11
C GLU A 282 5.78 1.02 2.56
N LEU A 283 4.97 1.54 3.47
CA LEU A 283 5.28 1.60 4.91
C LEU A 283 5.39 0.20 5.54
N ALA A 284 4.62 -0.76 5.03
CA ALA A 284 4.63 -2.13 5.52
C ALA A 284 5.91 -2.92 5.13
N LYS A 285 6.74 -2.38 4.22
CA LYS A 285 7.96 -3.05 3.73
C LYS A 285 9.12 -2.85 4.72
N PRO A 286 9.64 -3.92 5.35
CA PRO A 286 10.73 -3.82 6.31
C PRO A 286 12.05 -3.35 5.69
N SER A 287 12.30 -3.63 4.40
CA SER A 287 13.52 -3.22 3.71
C SER A 287 13.59 -1.71 3.46
N ARG A 288 12.43 -1.05 3.34
CA ARG A 288 12.34 0.34 2.91
C ARG A 288 12.29 1.26 4.11
N ARG A 289 13.30 2.12 4.23
CA ARG A 289 13.27 3.27 5.14
C ARG A 289 12.22 4.27 4.66
N ALA A 290 10.98 4.08 5.08
CA ALA A 290 9.98 5.12 4.94
C ALA A 290 10.36 6.27 5.88
N ARG A 291 10.70 7.43 5.32
CA ARG A 291 10.86 8.64 6.13
C ARG A 291 9.48 8.96 6.70
N SER A 292 9.37 8.98 8.02
CA SER A 292 8.19 9.49 8.71
C SER A 292 7.83 10.84 8.10
N CYS A 293 6.56 11.06 7.76
CA CYS A 293 6.10 12.41 7.40
C CYS A 293 6.59 13.38 8.49
N PRO A 294 7.21 14.52 8.14
CA PRO A 294 7.67 15.48 9.12
C PRO A 294 6.52 15.84 10.07
N SER A 295 6.81 15.92 11.37
CA SER A 295 5.82 16.14 12.45
C SER A 295 5.23 17.55 12.45
N THR A 296 5.18 18.25 11.31
CA THR A 296 4.46 19.51 11.16
C THR A 296 2.96 19.24 11.28
N CYS A 297 2.50 19.22 12.54
CA CYS A 297 1.11 19.12 12.92
C CYS A 297 0.46 20.49 12.77
N VAL A 298 -0.52 20.60 11.88
CA VAL A 298 -1.53 21.65 12.02
C VAL A 298 -2.54 21.09 13.03
N GLY A 299 -2.70 21.76 14.18
CA GLY A 299 -3.73 21.38 15.15
C GLY A 299 -5.09 21.39 14.48
N TYR A 300 -5.86 20.34 14.66
CA TYR A 300 -7.27 20.33 14.28
C TYR A 300 -8.08 19.72 15.41
N GLU A 301 -9.25 20.28 15.60
CA GLU A 301 -10.30 19.84 16.48
C GLU A 301 -11.34 19.13 15.59
N ALA A 302 -11.56 17.84 15.84
CA ALA A 302 -12.58 17.08 15.16
C ALA A 302 -13.76 16.91 16.12
N GLU A 303 -14.87 17.56 15.82
CA GLU A 303 -16.13 17.40 16.53
C GLU A 303 -16.99 16.39 15.78
N THR A 304 -17.09 15.16 16.31
CA THR A 304 -17.99 14.14 15.77
C THR A 304 -19.29 14.14 16.55
N VAL A 305 -20.37 14.59 15.91
CA VAL A 305 -21.72 14.53 16.46
C VAL A 305 -22.39 13.26 15.95
N VAL A 306 -22.68 12.35 16.88
CA VAL A 306 -23.48 11.15 16.60
C VAL A 306 -24.93 11.46 16.98
N THR A 307 -25.79 11.56 15.98
CA THR A 307 -27.23 11.71 16.17
C THR A 307 -27.90 10.35 16.05
N LEU A 308 -28.49 9.89 17.15
CA LEU A 308 -29.33 8.69 17.19
C LEU A 308 -30.80 9.13 17.11
N SER A 309 -31.50 8.71 16.06
CA SER A 309 -32.95 8.94 15.93
C SER A 309 -33.63 7.62 15.56
N LYS A 310 -34.82 7.34 16.11
CA LYS A 310 -35.62 6.09 15.98
C LYS A 310 -35.23 5.19 14.78
N GLY A 311 -34.24 4.31 14.98
CA GLY A 311 -33.79 3.30 14.00
C GLY A 311 -32.74 3.73 12.97
N LYS A 312 -32.19 4.95 13.03
CA LYS A 312 -31.12 5.46 12.16
C LYS A 312 -30.08 6.25 12.96
N SER A 313 -28.84 5.78 12.91
CA SER A 313 -27.66 6.51 13.39
C SER A 313 -27.08 7.36 12.25
N CYS A 314 -26.96 8.67 12.46
CA CYS A 314 -26.25 9.57 11.54
C CYS A 314 -25.03 10.14 12.27
N VAL A 315 -23.85 9.88 11.73
CA VAL A 315 -22.57 10.42 12.21
C VAL A 315 -22.22 11.63 11.36
N LYS A 316 -22.10 12.81 11.96
CA LYS A 316 -21.60 14.03 11.33
C LYS A 316 -20.29 14.43 11.98
N SER A 317 -19.19 14.33 11.24
CA SER A 317 -17.89 14.83 11.69
C SER A 317 -17.64 16.23 11.12
N LYS A 318 -17.43 17.21 12.01
CA LYS A 318 -17.02 18.57 11.70
C LYS A 318 -15.55 18.71 12.09
N LEU A 319 -14.70 19.05 11.13
CA LEU A 319 -13.27 19.29 11.35
C LEU A 319 -13.04 20.81 11.41
N SER A 320 -12.72 21.35 12.58
CA SER A 320 -12.21 22.71 12.77
C SER A 320 -10.69 22.68 12.90
N VAL A 321 -9.97 23.60 12.27
CA VAL A 321 -8.50 23.67 12.37
C VAL A 321 -8.13 24.72 13.40
N SER A 322 -7.67 24.30 14.59
CA SER A 322 -7.15 25.20 15.63
C SER A 322 -5.71 25.59 15.31
N ARG A 323 -5.44 26.90 15.14
CA ARG A 323 -4.12 27.47 14.76
C ARG A 323 -2.92 26.73 15.40
N PRO A 324 -1.90 26.30 14.62
CA PRO A 324 -0.63 25.91 15.19
C PRO A 324 0.16 27.17 15.55
N LEU A 325 0.31 27.44 16.84
CA LEU A 325 1.03 28.62 17.38
C LEU A 325 2.54 28.65 17.07
N GLY A 326 3.13 27.59 16.49
CA GLY A 326 4.59 27.47 16.32
C GLY A 326 5.16 27.68 14.92
N LEU A 327 4.35 27.83 13.86
CA LEU A 327 4.84 27.90 12.46
C LEU A 327 4.55 29.22 11.74
N LEU A 328 3.99 30.21 12.43
CA LEU A 328 3.64 31.52 11.86
C LEU A 328 4.27 32.69 12.62
N THR A 329 5.57 32.62 12.85
CA THR A 329 6.41 33.82 12.94
C THR A 329 7.25 33.95 11.67
N ALA A 330 6.59 33.91 10.51
CA ALA A 330 7.15 34.56 9.32
C ALA A 330 6.87 36.07 9.47
N PRO A 331 7.87 36.96 9.43
CA PRO A 331 7.71 38.32 9.95
C PRO A 331 6.69 39.18 9.20
N GLN A 332 6.33 38.87 7.95
CA GLN A 332 5.45 39.71 7.15
C GLN A 332 4.66 38.87 6.14
N SER A 333 3.38 39.20 5.94
CA SER A 333 2.58 38.67 4.83
C SER A 333 3.20 39.09 3.49
N LEU A 334 3.42 38.14 2.58
CA LEU A 334 3.89 38.44 1.21
C LEU A 334 2.95 39.46 0.56
N SER A 335 3.52 40.43 -0.16
CA SER A 335 2.73 41.39 -0.91
C SER A 335 1.97 40.71 -2.05
N ASN A 336 0.85 41.29 -2.49
CA ASN A 336 0.07 40.77 -3.62
C ASN A 336 0.93 40.58 -4.88
N LEU A 337 1.89 41.46 -5.11
CA LEU A 337 2.82 41.36 -6.23
C LEU A 337 3.73 40.13 -6.09
N GLN A 338 4.27 39.87 -4.89
CA GLN A 338 5.10 38.68 -4.65
C GLN A 338 4.32 37.38 -4.86
N GLN A 339 3.04 37.34 -4.46
CA GLN A 339 2.18 36.19 -4.71
C GLN A 339 1.92 35.99 -6.22
N GLN A 340 1.61 37.05 -6.96
CA GLN A 340 1.40 36.98 -8.41
C GLN A 340 2.67 36.54 -9.15
N VAL A 341 3.84 37.06 -8.77
CA VAL A 341 5.13 36.70 -9.36
C VAL A 341 5.40 35.22 -9.16
N LEU A 342 5.20 34.74 -7.94
CA LEU A 342 5.52 33.38 -7.61
C LEU A 342 4.51 32.37 -8.20
N ALA A 343 3.23 32.73 -8.29
CA ALA A 343 2.23 31.96 -9.01
C ALA A 343 2.57 31.81 -10.50
N ALA A 344 3.15 32.84 -11.12
CA ALA A 344 3.61 32.78 -12.51
C ALA A 344 4.89 31.96 -12.72
N LEU A 345 5.76 31.91 -11.71
CA LEU A 345 6.99 31.12 -11.76
C LEU A 345 6.79 29.64 -11.42
N LEU A 346 5.71 29.29 -10.71
CA LEU A 346 5.45 27.92 -10.28
C LEU A 346 5.44 26.89 -11.43
N PRO A 347 4.77 27.13 -12.58
CA PRO A 347 4.76 26.16 -13.67
C PRO A 347 6.16 25.92 -14.23
N MET A 348 7.01 26.95 -14.24
CA MET A 348 8.41 26.87 -14.66
C MET A 348 9.25 26.04 -13.69
N PHE A 349 8.95 26.09 -12.39
CA PHE A 349 9.62 25.23 -11.40
C PHE A 349 9.18 23.76 -11.51
N CYS A 350 7.94 23.50 -11.93
CA CYS A 350 7.40 22.16 -12.12
C CYS A 350 7.79 21.53 -13.48
N LEU A 351 8.15 22.33 -14.48
CA LEU A 351 8.46 21.87 -15.83
C LEU A 351 9.60 20.83 -15.92
N PRO A 352 10.77 21.05 -15.26
CA PRO A 352 11.86 20.07 -15.26
C PRO A 352 11.45 18.73 -14.64
N TYR A 353 10.57 18.77 -13.63
CA TYR A 353 10.01 17.59 -13.01
C TYR A 353 9.09 16.83 -13.98
N ALA A 354 8.13 17.51 -14.59
CA ALA A 354 7.23 16.88 -15.57
C ALA A 354 8.00 16.25 -16.73
N ARG A 355 9.07 16.90 -17.21
CA ARG A 355 9.90 16.39 -18.31
C ARG A 355 10.73 15.16 -17.94
N SER A 356 11.16 15.04 -16.69
CA SER A 356 12.06 13.97 -16.21
C SER A 356 11.33 12.79 -15.57
N ALA A 357 10.19 13.04 -14.91
CA ALA A 357 9.45 12.05 -14.14
C ALA A 357 8.31 11.37 -14.92
N LEU A 358 7.75 12.02 -15.95
CA LEU A 358 6.64 11.49 -16.73
C LEU A 358 7.14 10.91 -18.06
N ARG A 359 6.38 9.96 -18.64
CA ARG A 359 6.66 9.38 -19.96
C ARG A 359 5.40 9.35 -20.83
N GLY A 360 5.59 9.27 -22.14
CA GLY A 360 4.52 9.16 -23.15
C GLY A 360 3.56 10.35 -23.16
N SER A 361 2.32 10.11 -23.60
CA SER A 361 1.28 11.15 -23.77
C SER A 361 0.98 11.94 -22.48
N THR A 362 1.18 11.34 -21.31
CA THR A 362 0.99 12.02 -20.01
C THR A 362 2.05 13.10 -19.79
N LYS A 363 3.31 12.84 -20.18
CA LYS A 363 4.38 13.84 -20.14
C LYS A 363 4.03 15.03 -21.01
N ASP A 364 3.63 14.77 -22.24
CA ASP A 364 3.40 15.83 -23.23
C ASP A 364 2.21 16.70 -22.83
N TRP A 365 1.14 16.09 -22.33
CA TRP A 365 -0.01 16.83 -21.79
C TRP A 365 0.37 17.70 -20.58
N VAL A 366 1.07 17.15 -19.58
CA VAL A 366 1.45 17.90 -18.37
C VAL A 366 2.44 19.02 -18.70
N VAL A 367 3.43 18.76 -19.56
CA VAL A 367 4.40 19.79 -19.98
C VAL A 367 3.69 20.91 -20.74
N THR A 368 2.77 20.58 -21.65
CA THR A 368 1.98 21.56 -22.41
C THR A 368 1.10 22.40 -21.48
N PHE A 369 0.44 21.75 -20.51
CA PHE A 369 -0.37 22.44 -19.50
C PHE A 369 0.47 23.41 -18.65
N LEU A 370 1.63 22.98 -18.16
CA LEU A 370 2.50 23.84 -17.35
C LEU A 370 3.06 25.01 -18.16
N LEU A 371 3.43 24.80 -19.42
CA LEU A 371 3.85 25.88 -20.31
C LEU A 371 2.73 26.89 -20.59
N ALA A 372 1.51 26.41 -20.86
CA ALA A 372 0.35 27.26 -21.09
C ALA A 372 -0.01 28.06 -19.82
N TRP A 373 0.02 27.43 -18.65
CA TRP A 373 -0.21 28.08 -17.38
C TRP A 373 0.85 29.16 -17.10
N GLY A 374 2.14 28.83 -17.26
CA GLY A 374 3.23 29.80 -17.09
C GLY A 374 3.07 31.02 -18.00
N LYS A 375 2.67 30.79 -19.26
CA LYS A 375 2.42 31.87 -20.23
C LYS A 375 1.25 32.76 -19.83
N VAL A 376 0.11 32.18 -19.43
CA VAL A 376 -1.06 32.95 -18.98
C VAL A 376 -0.73 33.75 -17.72
N ALA A 377 -0.07 33.13 -16.74
CA ALA A 377 0.28 33.78 -15.49
C ALA A 377 1.31 34.91 -15.69
N ALA A 378 2.25 34.75 -16.62
CA ALA A 378 3.19 35.80 -17.02
C ALA A 378 2.49 37.00 -17.70
N VAL A 379 1.44 36.76 -18.49
CA VAL A 379 0.64 37.84 -19.13
C VAL A 379 -0.24 38.55 -18.11
N MET A 380 -0.75 37.83 -17.10
CA MET A 380 -1.58 38.42 -16.04
C MET A 380 -0.78 39.19 -14.98
N LEU A 381 0.54 39.04 -14.97
CA LEU A 381 1.44 39.87 -14.16
C LEU A 381 1.46 41.30 -14.70
N GLN A 382 0.49 42.10 -14.28
CA GLN A 382 0.53 43.54 -14.45
C GLN A 382 1.57 44.09 -13.48
N LEU A 383 2.83 44.10 -13.90
CA LEU A 383 3.87 44.82 -13.18
C LEU A 383 3.48 46.30 -13.19
N PRO A 384 3.53 46.99 -12.03
CA PRO A 384 3.33 48.43 -12.02
C PRO A 384 4.30 49.05 -13.02
N ARG A 385 3.76 49.78 -14.01
CA ARG A 385 4.58 50.60 -14.90
C ARG A 385 5.36 51.53 -13.97
N GLY A 386 6.68 51.48 -14.04
CA GLY A 386 7.55 52.29 -13.18
C GLY A 386 7.20 53.78 -13.26
N PRO A 387 7.63 54.56 -12.26
CA PRO A 387 7.38 56.01 -12.22
C PRO A 387 7.92 56.73 -13.46
#